data_AF-T2IM73-F1
#
_entry.id   AF-T2IM73-F1
#
_cell.length_a   1.000
_cell.length_b   1.000
_cell.length_c   1.000
_cell.angle_alpha   90.00
_cell.angle_beta   90.00
_cell.angle_gamma   90.00
#
_symmetry.space_group_name_H-M   'P 1'
#
loop_
_entity.id
_entity.type
_entity.pdbx_description
1 polymer ?
#
loop_
_entity_poly.entity_id
_entity_poly.type
_entity_poly.pdbx_seq_one_letter_code
_entity_poly.pdbx_strand_id
1 'polypeptide(L)'
;MIREILDTVDVEWCTQSITKAQRMYPSLSMFGLGKGDDFSTSQEAFIQISRCREFLRHCPRTKNINTNRSSYGYKHLVENWLCLFLKKYYSDDEKCPNFYISNGSFIVAAIGENFDTKRYDPNMYFNIGKIRDFPFAEETNSYKCKRTPTKFQIITETNRFAFQDPLEAYEHLYCLNQLSST
;
A
#
# COMPACT_ATOMS: atom_id res chain seq x y z
N MET A 1 -12.24 3.54 -13.90
CA MET A 1 -11.22 4.55 -13.60
C MET A 1 -10.56 4.38 -12.23
N ILE A 2 -11.19 4.57 -11.06
CA ILE A 2 -10.44 4.49 -9.78
C ILE A 2 -10.22 3.07 -9.23
N ARG A 3 -11.13 2.11 -9.48
CA ARG A 3 -10.82 0.67 -9.23
C ARG A 3 -9.56 0.26 -10.00
N GLU A 4 -9.51 0.62 -11.29
CA GLU A 4 -8.31 0.40 -12.11
C GLU A 4 -7.08 1.08 -11.51
N ILE A 5 -7.18 2.28 -10.92
CA ILE A 5 -6.04 2.95 -10.27
C ILE A 5 -5.55 2.19 -9.03
N LEU A 6 -6.44 1.59 -8.23
CA LEU A 6 -6.04 0.83 -7.04
C LEU A 6 -5.48 -0.56 -7.37
N ASP A 7 -5.84 -1.10 -8.53
CA ASP A 7 -5.41 -2.42 -9.00
C ASP A 7 -4.24 -2.33 -10.00
N THR A 8 -3.97 -1.15 -10.56
CA THR A 8 -2.78 -0.92 -11.40
C THR A 8 -1.56 -0.72 -10.49
N VAL A 9 -0.64 -1.68 -10.56
CA VAL A 9 0.59 -1.68 -9.78
C VAL A 9 1.75 -1.23 -10.67
N ASP A 10 2.36 -0.11 -10.30
CA ASP A 10 3.62 0.37 -10.87
C ASP A 10 4.78 -0.42 -10.22
N VAL A 11 5.07 -1.59 -10.79
CA VAL A 11 6.06 -2.56 -10.28
C VAL A 11 7.47 -1.95 -10.21
N GLU A 12 7.84 -1.17 -11.23
CA GLU A 12 9.14 -0.53 -11.28
C GLU A 12 9.29 0.47 -10.13
N TRP A 13 8.31 1.37 -9.94
CA TRP A 13 8.35 2.33 -8.85
C TRP A 13 8.34 1.65 -7.48
N CYS A 14 7.56 0.59 -7.29
CA CYS A 14 7.56 -0.18 -6.05
C CYS A 14 8.94 -0.76 -5.74
N THR A 15 9.58 -1.37 -6.75
CA THR A 15 10.92 -1.98 -6.63
C THR A 15 11.98 -0.93 -6.29
N GLN A 16 11.96 0.22 -6.98
CA GLN A 16 12.86 1.34 -6.70
C GLN A 16 12.64 1.89 -5.28
N SER A 17 11.39 2.01 -4.85
CA SER A 17 11.04 2.50 -3.51
C SER A 17 11.49 1.55 -2.40
N ILE A 18 11.31 0.23 -2.58
CA ILE A 18 11.82 -0.79 -1.66
C ILE A 18 13.34 -0.68 -1.57
N THR A 19 14.03 -0.64 -2.71
CA THR A 19 15.49 -0.53 -2.77
C THR A 19 15.99 0.72 -2.05
N LYS A 20 15.35 1.86 -2.28
CA LYS A 20 15.66 3.13 -1.61
C LYS A 20 15.46 3.02 -0.09
N ALA A 21 14.33 2.46 0.34
CA ALA A 21 14.00 2.31 1.75
C ALA A 21 14.96 1.36 2.48
N GLN A 22 15.33 0.23 1.86
CA GLN A 22 16.29 -0.72 2.42
C GLN A 22 17.71 -0.14 2.47
N ARG A 23 18.11 0.69 1.50
CA ARG A 23 19.39 1.43 1.57
C ARG A 23 19.41 2.41 2.74
N MET A 24 18.32 3.11 3.00
CA MET A 24 18.21 4.04 4.14
C MET A 24 18.09 3.31 5.48
N TYR A 25 17.37 2.19 5.49
CA TYR A 25 17.06 1.40 6.68
C TYR A 25 17.21 -0.10 6.38
N PRO A 26 18.42 -0.66 6.49
CA PRO A 26 18.67 -2.08 6.18
C PRO A 26 17.85 -3.06 7.02
N SER A 27 17.39 -2.64 8.20
CA SER A 27 16.52 -3.44 9.09
C SER A 27 15.02 -3.30 8.78
N LEU A 28 14.64 -2.79 7.61
CA LEU A 28 13.25 -2.65 7.20
C LEU A 28 12.72 -3.97 6.64
N SER A 29 11.67 -4.48 7.28
CA SER A 29 10.91 -5.67 6.89
C SER A 29 9.49 -5.30 6.50
N MET A 30 8.70 -6.28 6.04
CA MET A 30 7.27 -6.08 5.78
C MET A 30 6.50 -5.61 7.03
N PHE A 31 6.95 -5.99 8.22
CA PHE A 31 6.29 -5.63 9.48
C PHE A 31 6.77 -4.29 10.07
N GLY A 32 7.72 -3.61 9.43
CA GLY A 32 8.31 -2.36 9.89
C GLY A 32 9.80 -2.50 10.18
N LEU A 33 10.34 -1.62 11.03
CA LEU A 33 11.76 -1.63 11.39
C LEU A 33 12.03 -2.59 12.56
N GLY A 34 13.03 -3.47 12.44
CA GLY A 34 13.43 -4.39 13.50
C GLY A 34 13.95 -5.74 12.99
N LYS A 35 13.94 -6.76 13.86
CA LYS A 35 14.19 -8.16 13.46
C LYS A 35 12.95 -8.71 12.77
N GLY A 36 13.08 -9.03 11.50
CA GLY A 36 12.03 -9.64 10.69
C GLY A 36 12.60 -10.09 9.35
N ASP A 37 11.85 -10.94 8.66
CA ASP A 37 12.20 -11.45 7.34
C ASP A 37 12.41 -10.30 6.33
N ASP A 38 13.14 -10.60 5.25
CA ASP A 38 13.39 -9.66 4.17
C ASP A 38 12.09 -9.03 3.64
N PHE A 39 12.19 -7.80 3.16
CA PHE A 39 11.04 -7.12 2.58
C PHE A 39 10.58 -7.88 1.33
N SER A 40 9.39 -8.47 1.40
CA SER A 40 8.81 -9.25 0.30
C SER A 40 8.58 -8.38 -0.94
N THR A 41 8.99 -8.87 -2.11
CA THR A 41 8.62 -8.35 -3.43
C THR A 41 7.39 -9.06 -4.01
N SER A 42 6.54 -9.63 -3.15
CA SER A 42 5.29 -10.27 -3.56
C SER A 42 4.31 -9.26 -4.15
N GLN A 43 3.39 -9.76 -4.97
CA GLN A 43 2.30 -8.97 -5.54
C GLN A 43 1.48 -8.26 -4.45
N GLU A 44 1.21 -8.92 -3.33
CA GLU A 44 0.50 -8.34 -2.19
C GLU A 44 1.26 -7.15 -1.59
N ALA A 45 2.59 -7.23 -1.44
CA ALA A 45 3.39 -6.12 -0.96
C ALA A 45 3.32 -4.91 -1.90
N PHE A 46 3.37 -5.13 -3.22
CA PHE A 46 3.25 -4.06 -4.21
C PHE A 46 1.85 -3.42 -4.25
N ILE A 47 0.80 -4.21 -4.07
CA ILE A 47 -0.58 -3.68 -3.94
C ILE A 47 -0.68 -2.78 -2.71
N GLN A 48 -0.17 -3.23 -1.56
CA GLN A 48 -0.19 -2.42 -0.34
C GLN A 48 0.64 -1.13 -0.48
N ILE A 49 1.82 -1.19 -1.12
CA ILE A 49 2.65 -0.02 -1.41
C ILE A 49 1.93 0.95 -2.34
N SER A 50 1.33 0.47 -3.44
CA SER A 50 0.59 1.30 -4.40
C SER A 50 -0.60 2.01 -3.75
N ARG A 51 -1.35 1.32 -2.89
CA ARG A 51 -2.45 1.91 -2.11
C ARG A 51 -1.96 3.01 -1.16
N CYS A 52 -0.84 2.78 -0.48
CA CYS A 52 -0.23 3.80 0.38
C CYS A 52 0.26 5.01 -0.44
N ARG A 53 0.88 4.77 -1.59
CA ARG A 53 1.34 5.83 -2.51
C ARG A 53 0.19 6.73 -2.92
N GLU A 54 -0.92 6.13 -3.34
CA GLU A 54 -2.10 6.89 -3.76
C GLU A 54 -2.64 7.74 -2.61
N PHE A 55 -2.80 7.18 -1.41
CA PHE A 55 -3.18 7.95 -0.22
C PHE A 55 -2.21 9.12 0.06
N LEU A 56 -0.90 8.87 -0.03
CA LEU A 56 0.13 9.86 0.29
C LEU A 56 0.14 11.04 -0.69
N ARG A 57 -0.27 10.86 -1.95
CA ARG A 57 -0.40 11.95 -2.93
C ARG A 57 -1.46 12.99 -2.54
N HIS A 58 -2.46 12.59 -1.76
CA HIS A 58 -3.48 13.49 -1.19
C HIS A 58 -3.03 14.14 0.13
N CYS A 59 -1.83 13.81 0.62
CA CYS A 59 -1.29 14.35 1.84
C CYS A 59 -0.23 15.42 1.55
N PRO A 60 -0.42 16.67 2.01
CA PRO A 60 0.60 17.70 1.86
C PRO A 60 1.82 17.38 2.74
N ARG A 61 3.02 17.71 2.27
CA ARG A 61 4.22 17.74 3.10
C ARG A 61 4.17 18.92 4.05
N THR A 62 4.66 18.75 5.26
CA THR A 62 4.78 19.79 6.28
C THR A 62 6.24 20.11 6.54
N LYS A 63 6.54 21.27 7.12
CA LYS A 63 7.92 21.65 7.42
C LYS A 63 8.55 20.77 8.51
N ASN A 64 7.74 20.30 9.46
CA ASN A 64 8.20 19.58 10.64
C ASN A 64 7.69 18.14 10.62
N ILE A 65 8.48 17.22 11.16
CA ILE A 65 8.06 15.84 11.35
C ILE A 65 6.90 15.80 12.37
N ASN A 66 5.80 15.15 11.99
CA ASN A 66 4.64 14.99 12.85
C ASN A 66 4.88 13.84 13.82
N THR A 67 5.20 14.16 15.09
CA THR A 67 5.42 13.16 16.14
C THR A 67 4.15 12.65 16.80
N ASN A 68 2.98 13.18 16.44
CA ASN A 68 1.70 12.74 17.01
C ASN A 68 1.15 11.49 16.32
N ARG A 69 1.73 11.08 15.18
CA ARG A 69 1.28 9.91 14.42
C ARG A 69 2.46 9.18 13.80
N SER A 70 2.63 7.93 14.17
CA SER A 70 3.66 7.05 13.62
C SER A 70 3.18 6.35 12.34
N SER A 71 4.08 5.63 11.67
CA SER A 71 3.81 4.76 10.52
C SER A 71 2.65 3.81 10.81
N TYR A 72 2.57 3.26 12.02
CA TYR A 72 1.48 2.40 12.47
C TYR A 72 0.14 3.15 12.47
N GLY A 73 0.12 4.38 12.97
CA GLY A 73 -1.08 5.22 12.96
C GLY A 73 -1.50 5.66 11.56
N TYR A 74 -0.53 5.91 10.68
CA TYR A 74 -0.81 6.27 9.29
C TYR A 74 -1.31 5.10 8.46
N LYS A 75 -0.75 3.89 8.62
CA LYS A 75 -1.27 2.74 7.86
C LYS A 75 -2.76 2.52 8.13
N HIS A 76 -3.22 2.67 9.37
CA HIS A 76 -4.65 2.57 9.70
C HIS A 76 -5.50 3.68 9.06
N LEU A 77 -4.95 4.88 8.86
CA LEU A 77 -5.63 5.89 8.04
C LEU A 77 -5.80 5.43 6.60
N VAL A 78 -4.78 4.80 6.02
CA VAL A 78 -4.88 4.23 4.66
C VAL A 78 -5.96 3.14 4.62
N GLU A 79 -6.00 2.23 5.59
CA GLU A 79 -7.03 1.17 5.64
C GLU A 79 -8.45 1.75 5.77
N ASN A 80 -8.63 2.77 6.62
CA ASN A 80 -9.90 3.48 6.76
C ASN A 80 -10.28 4.20 5.47
N TRP A 81 -9.31 4.89 4.85
CA TRP A 81 -9.48 5.61 3.59
C TRP A 81 -9.93 4.67 2.48
N LEU A 82 -9.30 3.49 2.36
CA LEU A 82 -9.71 2.46 1.41
C LEU A 82 -11.12 1.94 1.69
N CYS A 83 -11.47 1.66 2.95
CA CYS A 83 -12.83 1.16 3.27
C CYS A 83 -13.90 2.23 2.96
N LEU A 84 -13.68 3.50 3.33
CA LEU A 84 -14.63 4.58 3.00
C LEU A 84 -14.74 4.78 1.48
N PHE A 85 -13.61 4.77 0.79
CA PHE A 85 -13.59 4.93 -0.65
C PHE A 85 -14.33 3.79 -1.37
N LEU A 86 -14.09 2.55 -0.97
CA LEU A 86 -14.65 1.38 -1.63
C LEU A 86 -16.09 1.09 -1.22
N LYS A 87 -16.53 1.47 -0.01
CA LYS A 87 -17.96 1.44 0.37
C LYS A 87 -18.86 2.19 -0.61
N LYS A 88 -18.35 3.21 -1.31
CA LYS A 88 -19.11 3.91 -2.36
C LYS A 88 -19.39 3.04 -3.60
N TYR A 89 -18.61 1.98 -3.79
CA TYR A 89 -18.62 1.11 -4.98
C TYR A 89 -19.05 -0.32 -4.71
N TYR A 90 -19.23 -0.70 -3.43
CA TYR A 90 -19.75 -2.01 -3.02
C TYR A 90 -21.12 -1.79 -2.37
N SER A 91 -22.08 -2.68 -2.63
CA SER A 91 -23.41 -2.63 -2.00
C SER A 91 -23.30 -2.85 -0.49
N ASP A 92 -24.25 -2.30 0.27
CA ASP A 92 -24.28 -2.36 1.74
C ASP A 92 -24.23 -3.79 2.31
N ASP A 93 -24.62 -4.80 1.52
CA ASP A 93 -24.67 -6.20 1.91
C ASP A 93 -23.34 -6.96 1.75
N GLU A 94 -22.35 -6.39 1.06
CA GLU A 94 -21.02 -6.99 0.94
C GLU A 94 -20.12 -6.55 2.09
N LYS A 95 -19.56 -7.54 2.82
CA LYS A 95 -18.59 -7.27 3.89
C LYS A 95 -17.44 -6.42 3.33
N CYS A 96 -17.21 -5.23 3.91
CA CYS A 96 -16.07 -4.37 3.54
C CYS A 96 -14.80 -5.24 3.51
N PRO A 97 -14.08 -5.30 2.37
CA PRO A 97 -12.90 -6.13 2.27
C PRO A 97 -11.88 -5.75 3.35
N ASN A 98 -11.10 -6.74 3.80
CA ASN A 98 -10.03 -6.47 4.74
C ASN A 98 -8.90 -5.75 4.00
N PHE A 99 -8.89 -4.42 4.05
CA PHE A 99 -7.85 -3.58 3.45
C PHE A 99 -6.60 -3.52 4.32
N TYR A 100 -6.11 -4.68 4.78
CA TYR A 100 -4.92 -4.71 5.61
C TYR A 100 -3.73 -4.06 4.91
N ILE A 101 -3.05 -3.17 5.62
CA ILE A 101 -1.79 -2.58 5.19
C ILE A 101 -0.72 -2.97 6.21
N SER A 102 0.40 -3.51 5.72
CA SER A 102 1.56 -3.76 6.54
C SER A 102 2.27 -2.45 6.91
N ASN A 103 2.91 -2.40 8.07
CA ASN A 103 3.63 -1.19 8.50
C ASN A 103 4.82 -0.88 7.58
N GLY A 104 5.51 -1.93 7.09
CA GLY A 104 6.61 -1.81 6.14
C GLY A 104 6.17 -1.22 4.80
N SER A 105 5.03 -1.65 4.24
CA SER A 105 4.50 -1.10 2.98
C SER A 105 4.27 0.41 3.07
N PHE A 106 3.73 0.88 4.19
CA PHE A 106 3.53 2.31 4.40
C PHE A 106 4.86 3.07 4.45
N ILE A 107 5.84 2.56 5.20
CA ILE A 107 7.18 3.15 5.31
C ILE A 107 7.84 3.26 3.93
N VAL A 108 7.80 2.17 3.14
CA VAL A 108 8.35 2.14 1.79
C VAL A 108 7.69 3.19 0.90
N ALA A 109 6.35 3.25 0.90
CA ALA A 109 5.64 4.22 0.08
C ALA A 109 5.97 5.66 0.47
N ALA A 110 6.08 5.99 1.76
CA ALA A 110 6.42 7.32 2.23
C ALA A 110 7.86 7.74 1.86
N ILE A 111 8.81 6.79 1.90
CA ILE A 111 10.19 7.03 1.45
C ILE A 111 10.25 7.18 -0.07
N GLY A 112 9.50 6.36 -0.81
CA GLY A 112 9.36 6.46 -2.27
C GLY A 112 8.81 7.83 -2.70
N GLU A 113 7.80 8.32 -2.00
CA GLU A 113 7.21 9.66 -2.16
C GLU A 113 8.04 10.77 -1.50
N ASN A 114 9.28 10.54 -1.08
CA ASN A 114 10.19 11.58 -0.57
C ASN A 114 9.62 12.39 0.62
N PHE A 115 8.89 11.75 1.55
CA PHE A 115 8.59 12.39 2.84
C PHE A 115 9.83 12.36 3.74
N ASP A 116 10.02 13.42 4.53
CA ASP A 116 11.06 13.44 5.57
C ASP A 116 10.66 12.49 6.67
N THR A 117 11.66 11.78 7.21
CA THR A 117 11.39 10.70 8.15
C THR A 117 12.28 10.77 9.40
N LYS A 118 11.77 10.26 10.51
CA LYS A 118 12.53 10.04 11.75
C LYS A 118 12.16 8.69 12.35
N ARG A 119 13.18 7.87 12.56
CA ARG A 119 13.06 6.51 13.11
C ARG A 119 12.83 6.53 14.62
N TYR A 120 11.90 5.72 15.08
CA TYR A 120 11.62 5.41 16.48
C TYR A 120 11.03 3.98 16.55
N ASP A 121 11.91 3.00 16.68
CA ASP A 121 11.57 1.58 16.48
C ASP A 121 10.37 1.10 17.32
N PRO A 122 9.50 0.23 16.75
CA PRO A 122 9.55 -0.34 15.40
C PRO A 122 8.94 0.58 14.31
N ASN A 123 8.67 1.85 14.64
CA ASN A 123 7.90 2.75 13.81
C ASN A 123 8.74 3.90 13.23
N MET A 124 8.14 4.62 12.29
CA MET A 124 8.70 5.86 11.75
C MET A 124 7.71 7.00 11.88
N TYR A 125 8.21 8.22 12.01
CA TYR A 125 7.43 9.44 11.97
C TYR A 125 7.79 10.20 10.71
N PHE A 126 6.82 10.93 10.15
CA PHE A 126 6.95 11.58 8.86
C PHE A 126 6.47 13.03 8.93
N ASN A 127 6.92 13.88 8.01
CA ASN A 127 6.38 15.23 7.83
C ASN A 127 5.07 15.24 7.01
N ILE A 128 4.16 14.30 7.29
CA ILE A 128 2.88 14.16 6.60
C ILE A 128 1.81 15.05 7.25
N GLY A 129 1.22 15.94 6.46
CA GLY A 129 0.08 16.76 6.85
C GLY A 129 -1.27 16.02 6.78
N LYS A 130 -2.35 16.72 7.15
CA LYS A 130 -3.71 16.16 7.03
C LYS A 130 -4.08 15.99 5.56
N ILE A 131 -4.73 14.88 5.22
CA ILE A 131 -5.29 14.66 3.88
C ILE A 131 -6.14 15.87 3.46
N ARG A 132 -5.87 16.38 2.26
CA ARG A 132 -6.65 17.46 1.64
C ARG A 132 -7.38 16.89 0.45
N ASP A 133 -8.51 17.48 0.10
CA ASP A 133 -9.18 17.24 -1.19
C ASP A 133 -9.64 15.80 -1.45
N PHE A 134 -10.02 15.08 -0.38
CA PHE A 134 -10.71 13.80 -0.50
C PHE A 134 -12.15 13.93 -0.01
N PRO A 135 -13.16 13.47 -0.78
CA PRO A 135 -14.50 13.33 -0.22
C PRO A 135 -14.37 12.45 1.02
N PHE A 136 -14.93 12.86 2.16
CA PHE A 136 -14.80 12.17 3.47
C PHE A 136 -13.51 12.43 4.26
N ALA A 137 -12.67 13.42 3.93
CA ALA A 137 -11.47 13.75 4.72
C ALA A 137 -11.72 13.92 6.23
N GLU A 138 -12.86 14.46 6.64
CA GLU A 138 -13.26 14.58 8.07
C GLU A 138 -13.60 13.22 8.70
N GLU A 139 -14.22 12.34 7.94
CA GLU A 139 -14.60 10.99 8.37
C GLU A 139 -13.37 10.09 8.46
N THR A 140 -12.46 10.14 7.49
CA THR A 140 -11.23 9.33 7.50
C THR A 140 -10.36 9.62 8.73
N ASN A 141 -10.36 10.89 9.18
CA ASN A 141 -9.62 11.33 10.35
C ASN A 141 -10.27 10.92 11.69
N SER A 142 -11.57 10.58 11.70
CA SER A 142 -12.36 10.27 12.90
C SER A 142 -12.86 8.82 12.97
N TYR A 143 -12.87 8.09 11.85
CA TYR A 143 -13.43 6.75 11.73
C TYR A 143 -12.56 5.69 12.41
N LYS A 144 -13.21 4.80 13.17
CA LYS A 144 -12.59 3.59 13.73
C LYS A 144 -13.22 2.39 13.03
N CYS A 145 -12.56 1.85 12.00
CA CYS A 145 -13.04 0.62 11.37
C CYS A 145 -13.01 -0.54 12.37
N LYS A 146 -14.17 -1.11 12.69
CA LYS A 146 -14.26 -2.37 13.44
C LYS A 146 -13.87 -3.50 12.50
N ARG A 147 -12.59 -3.88 12.51
CA ARG A 147 -12.07 -5.01 11.72
C ARG A 147 -12.82 -6.27 12.10
N THR A 148 -13.47 -6.90 11.12
CA THR A 148 -13.92 -8.29 11.25
C THR A 148 -12.95 -9.12 10.41
N PRO A 149 -12.28 -10.14 10.96
CA PRO A 149 -11.33 -10.93 10.17
C PRO A 149 -12.07 -11.69 9.07
N THR A 150 -11.87 -11.29 7.82
CA THR A 150 -12.34 -12.02 6.64
C THR A 150 -11.19 -12.88 6.09
N LYS A 151 -11.39 -14.20 6.09
CA LYS A 151 -10.60 -15.13 5.25
C LYS A 151 -11.01 -14.86 3.81
N PHE A 152 -10.11 -14.36 2.98
CA PHE A 152 -10.34 -14.29 1.54
C PHE A 152 -9.86 -15.58 0.87
N GLN A 153 -10.74 -16.21 0.09
CA GLN A 153 -10.33 -16.99 -1.06
C GLN A 153 -10.11 -16.00 -2.20
N ILE A 154 -8.92 -16.01 -2.79
CA ILE A 154 -8.63 -15.25 -4.00
C ILE A 154 -9.48 -15.89 -5.10
N ILE A 155 -10.54 -15.20 -5.54
CA ILE A 155 -11.24 -15.55 -6.78
C ILE A 155 -10.54 -14.75 -7.87
N THR A 156 -9.57 -15.38 -8.53
CA THR A 156 -9.03 -14.85 -9.78
C THR A 156 -10.07 -15.04 -10.87
N GLU A 157 -10.62 -13.94 -11.40
CA GLU A 157 -11.29 -13.92 -12.70
C GLU A 157 -10.25 -14.07 -13.83
N THR A 158 -9.57 -15.21 -13.83
CA THR A 158 -8.85 -15.73 -15.01
C THR A 158 -9.26 -17.18 -15.17
N ASN A 159 -10.56 -17.36 -15.45
CA ASN A 159 -10.98 -18.57 -16.13
C ASN A 159 -10.63 -18.43 -17.62
N ARG A 160 -9.32 -18.52 -17.88
CA ARG A 160 -8.64 -18.99 -19.10
C ARG A 160 -7.14 -18.85 -18.81
N PHE A 161 -6.51 -20.00 -18.55
CA PHE A 161 -5.10 -20.20 -18.19
C PHE A 161 -4.78 -20.02 -16.70
N ALA A 162 -5.08 -21.07 -15.94
CA ALA A 162 -4.45 -21.30 -14.65
C ALA A 162 -3.01 -21.76 -14.90
N PHE A 163 -2.03 -20.91 -14.59
CA PHE A 163 -0.64 -21.34 -14.43
C PHE A 163 -0.43 -21.75 -12.98
N GLN A 164 0.03 -22.97 -12.75
CA GLN A 164 0.26 -23.52 -11.41
C GLN A 164 1.58 -23.03 -10.80
N ASP A 165 2.45 -22.41 -11.59
CA ASP A 165 3.76 -21.91 -11.17
C ASP A 165 3.87 -20.38 -11.36
N PRO A 166 4.21 -19.61 -10.31
CA PRO A 166 4.47 -18.17 -10.42
C PRO A 166 5.56 -17.79 -11.42
N LEU A 167 6.50 -18.69 -11.74
CA LEU A 167 7.55 -18.45 -12.72
C LEU A 167 7.00 -18.44 -14.15
N GLU A 168 6.02 -19.31 -14.45
CA GLU A 168 5.34 -19.35 -15.75
C GLU A 168 4.53 -18.08 -16.02
N ALA A 169 3.91 -17.51 -14.97
CA ALA A 169 3.19 -16.24 -15.09
C ALA A 169 4.12 -15.06 -15.44
N TYR A 170 5.36 -15.08 -14.92
CA TYR A 170 6.35 -14.04 -15.20
C TYR A 170 6.89 -14.12 -16.64
N GLU A 171 7.20 -15.33 -17.13
CA GLU A 171 7.66 -15.52 -18.51
C GLU A 171 6.57 -15.17 -19.54
N HIS A 172 5.31 -15.48 -19.24
CA HIS A 172 4.20 -15.16 -20.13
C HIS A 172 3.96 -13.64 -20.24
N LEU A 173 4.09 -12.90 -19.13
CA LEU A 173 4.01 -11.43 -19.14
C LEU A 173 5.21 -10.78 -19.82
N TYR A 174 6.41 -11.38 -19.70
CA TYR A 174 7.62 -10.89 -20.36
C TYR A 174 7.55 -11.06 -21.89
N CYS A 175 7.02 -12.19 -22.38
CA CYS A 175 6.79 -12.43 -23.81
C CYS A 175 5.75 -11.49 -24.42
N LEU A 176 4.66 -11.20 -23.71
CA LEU A 176 3.62 -10.29 -24.21
C LEU A 176 4.11 -8.84 -24.36
N ASN A 177 5.05 -8.40 -23.53
CA ASN A 177 5.64 -7.06 -23.62
C ASN A 177 6.69 -6.92 -24.76
N GLN A 178 7.28 -8.02 -25.24
CA GLN A 178 8.17 -7.96 -26.41
C GLN A 178 7.41 -7.93 -27.74
N LEU A 179 6.20 -8.50 -27.80
CA LEU A 179 5.36 -8.52 -29.00
C LEU A 179 4.63 -7.19 -29.26
N SER A 180 4.52 -6.32 -28.26
CA SER A 180 3.93 -4.98 -28.36
C SER A 180 4.96 -3.88 -28.72
N SER A 181 6.21 -4.26 -28.94
CA SER A 181 7.33 -3.35 -29.27
C SER A 181 7.79 -3.42 -30.74
N THR A 182 7.01 -4.08 -31.60
CA THR A 182 7.20 -4.15 -33.07
C THR A 182 5.96 -3.63 -33.78
#